data_AF-A0A955NH35-F1
#
_entry.id   AF-A0A955NH35-F1
#
_cell.length_a   1.000
_cell.length_b   1.000
_cell.length_c   1.000
_cell.angle_alpha   90.00
_cell.angle_beta   90.00
_cell.angle_gamma   90.00
#
_symmetry.space_group_name_H-M   'P 1'
#
loop_
_entity.id
_entity.type
_entity.pdbx_description
1 polymer ?
#
loop_
_entity_poly.entity_id
_entity_poly.type
_entity_poly.pdbx_seq_one_letter_code
_entity_poly.pdbx_strand_id
1 'polypeptide(L)'
;MRFFLLSSIVLCISIPGWSADLIYKEDMIGLLVKEVPKILENYDSKTGRFGTGIWICRDQHDIYPLAVAYSTKHEDNPYFKDPQILEAIVRGGDALIEDADEDGKWIFRKKDGSEWGMIWMPWTYSRWVRAFDLVKEDMPQEARDRWEKALTLGYSGVKEHALNSVHNIPAHHAMGLYIAGKALNKPEWMEFASDFLMKVVEAQNPAGYWSENIGPVVAYNFVYADALGTYYAVSGDERVLPALERCAEYHLHFTYPDGTTVETIDERNPYHDTIRTGNVGFTFTPEGRAYLKRQWDIYGREKLASDQYASLILYGEEGPIAQGSEDLGATYILNDGESDKALTYQQGPWFICLSAFTAPVPQNRWIQDRQNLVSVFHEQTGLLLGGGNTKLQPAWSNFTVGDASLLSHTPGDEDPDFLP
;
A
#
# COMPACT_ATOMS: atom_id res chain seq x y z
N MET A 1 -4.77 70.35 32.04
CA MET A 1 -3.51 69.70 31.60
C MET A 1 -3.83 68.23 31.38
N ARG A 2 -3.98 67.79 30.12
CA ARG A 2 -4.27 66.39 29.76
C ARG A 2 -2.95 65.62 29.71
N PHE A 3 -2.83 64.55 30.48
CA PHE A 3 -1.77 63.55 30.33
C PHE A 3 -2.31 62.38 29.50
N PHE A 4 -1.68 62.13 28.36
CA PHE A 4 -1.82 60.89 27.59
C PHE A 4 -0.87 59.86 28.19
N LEU A 5 -1.39 58.70 28.62
CA LEU A 5 -0.59 57.49 28.81
C LEU A 5 -0.81 56.61 27.58
N LEU A 6 0.24 56.42 26.78
CA LEU A 6 0.31 55.38 25.76
C LEU A 6 0.53 54.03 26.46
N SER A 7 -0.42 53.11 26.32
CA SER A 7 -0.19 51.70 26.59
C SER A 7 0.34 51.03 25.32
N SER A 8 1.59 50.58 25.35
CA SER A 8 2.18 49.74 24.30
C SER A 8 1.53 48.36 24.34
N ILE A 9 0.73 48.05 23.32
CA ILE A 9 0.29 46.68 23.03
C ILE A 9 1.47 45.97 22.36
N VAL A 10 2.08 45.02 23.08
CA VAL A 10 3.00 44.05 22.49
C VAL A 10 2.13 42.99 21.82
N LEU A 11 1.99 43.08 20.49
CA LEU A 11 1.49 41.97 19.68
C LEU A 11 2.60 40.89 19.68
N CYS A 12 2.44 39.84 20.49
CA CYS A 12 3.18 38.61 20.29
C CYS A 12 2.65 37.97 19.00
N ILE A 13 3.32 38.24 17.88
CA ILE A 13 3.16 37.46 16.66
C ILE A 13 3.79 36.10 16.97
N SER A 14 2.97 35.10 17.25
CA SER A 14 3.38 33.70 17.26
C SER A 14 3.82 33.34 15.85
N ILE A 15 5.13 33.30 15.63
CA ILE A 15 5.72 32.65 14.47
C ILE A 15 5.34 31.16 14.60
N PRO A 16 4.68 30.54 13.62
CA PRO A 16 4.45 29.10 13.66
C PRO A 16 5.81 28.43 13.79
N GLY A 17 6.01 27.65 14.85
CA GLY A 17 7.20 26.82 14.98
C GLY A 17 7.26 25.89 13.78
N TRP A 18 8.32 26.00 12.98
CA TRP A 18 8.54 25.11 11.85
C TRP A 18 8.64 23.69 12.41
N SER A 19 7.73 22.82 11.98
CA SER A 19 7.78 21.40 12.27
C SER A 19 9.03 20.78 11.61
N ALA A 20 9.52 19.64 12.12
CA ALA A 20 10.66 18.97 11.52
C ALA A 20 10.31 18.47 10.11
N ASP A 21 11.26 18.53 9.17
CA ASP A 21 11.07 17.93 7.85
C ASP A 21 11.37 16.42 7.88
N LEU A 22 10.57 15.64 7.16
CA LEU A 22 10.90 14.25 6.84
C LEU A 22 11.81 14.23 5.60
N ILE A 23 13.10 14.03 5.84
CA ILE A 23 14.15 13.88 4.82
C ILE A 23 14.65 12.42 4.84
N TYR A 24 14.69 11.77 3.69
CA TYR A 24 15.05 10.34 3.57
C TYR A 24 15.70 9.91 2.25
N LYS A 25 15.62 10.70 1.16
CA LYS A 25 15.97 10.22 -0.19
C LYS A 25 17.44 9.86 -0.31
N GLU A 26 18.32 10.73 0.16
CA GLU A 26 19.77 10.52 0.07
C GLU A 26 20.19 9.24 0.82
N ASP A 27 19.68 9.02 2.04
CA ASP A 27 19.99 7.80 2.77
C ASP A 27 19.33 6.55 2.19
N MET A 28 18.12 6.67 1.62
CA MET A 28 17.45 5.54 0.96
C MET A 28 18.18 5.09 -0.29
N ILE A 29 18.84 5.98 -1.03
CA ILE A 29 19.74 5.59 -2.13
C ILE A 29 20.86 4.71 -1.58
N GLY A 30 21.53 5.14 -0.51
CA GLY A 30 22.58 4.35 0.15
C GLY A 30 22.09 3.01 0.70
N LEU A 31 20.86 2.93 1.21
CA LEU A 31 20.23 1.69 1.66
C LEU A 31 19.90 0.76 0.48
N LEU A 32 19.31 1.29 -0.59
CA LEU A 32 19.02 0.50 -1.80
C LEU A 32 20.30 -0.10 -2.39
N VAL A 33 21.39 0.68 -2.49
CA VAL A 33 22.69 0.21 -2.98
C VAL A 33 23.19 -0.98 -2.15
N LYS A 34 23.02 -0.96 -0.83
CA LYS A 34 23.43 -2.07 0.06
C LYS A 34 22.59 -3.33 -0.14
N GLU A 35 21.37 -3.23 -0.64
CA GLU A 35 20.48 -4.37 -0.90
C GLU A 35 20.76 -5.04 -2.25
N VAL A 36 21.38 -4.34 -3.22
CA VAL A 36 21.65 -4.90 -4.56
C VAL A 36 22.40 -6.24 -4.52
N PRO A 37 23.49 -6.43 -3.74
CA PRO A 37 24.15 -7.73 -3.64
C PRO A 37 23.22 -8.85 -3.16
N LYS A 38 22.35 -8.56 -2.17
CA LYS A 38 21.41 -9.55 -1.61
C LYS A 38 20.32 -9.94 -2.61
N ILE A 39 19.87 -8.99 -3.42
CA ILE A 39 18.95 -9.27 -4.54
C ILE A 39 19.62 -10.24 -5.52
N LEU A 40 20.88 -9.97 -5.88
CA LEU A 40 21.64 -10.78 -6.84
C LEU A 40 22.04 -12.16 -6.30
N GLU A 41 22.13 -12.36 -4.99
CA GLU A 41 22.34 -13.70 -4.39
C GLU A 41 21.23 -14.69 -4.77
N ASN A 42 20.02 -14.19 -5.02
CA ASN A 42 18.86 -15.01 -5.40
C ASN A 42 18.61 -15.01 -6.92
N TYR A 43 19.52 -14.46 -7.73
CA TYR A 43 19.40 -14.41 -9.19
C TYR A 43 20.07 -15.61 -9.86
N ASP A 44 19.32 -16.38 -10.64
CA ASP A 44 19.85 -17.43 -11.50
C ASP A 44 20.12 -16.92 -12.91
N SER A 45 21.39 -16.73 -13.24
CA SER A 45 21.86 -16.32 -14.56
C SER A 45 21.71 -17.38 -15.65
N LYS A 46 21.09 -18.54 -15.42
CA LYS A 46 20.70 -19.46 -16.51
C LYS A 46 19.25 -19.27 -16.93
N THR A 47 18.38 -19.03 -15.97
CA THR A 47 16.93 -18.90 -16.20
C THR A 47 16.45 -17.45 -16.19
N GLY A 48 17.27 -16.50 -15.74
CA GLY A 48 16.86 -15.13 -15.50
C GLY A 48 16.00 -14.96 -14.24
N ARG A 49 15.69 -16.03 -13.52
CA ARG A 49 14.76 -16.02 -12.39
C ARG A 49 15.44 -15.55 -11.11
N PHE A 50 14.82 -14.58 -10.45
CA PHE A 50 15.00 -14.33 -9.02
C PHE A 50 14.24 -15.32 -8.13
N GLY A 51 14.62 -15.35 -6.84
CA GLY A 51 13.92 -16.04 -5.76
C GLY A 51 14.33 -17.50 -5.56
N THR A 52 13.89 -18.08 -4.45
CA THR A 52 14.19 -19.47 -4.07
C THR A 52 12.92 -20.31 -3.91
N GLY A 53 13.06 -21.64 -3.97
CA GLY A 53 11.97 -22.59 -3.75
C GLY A 53 10.98 -22.66 -4.91
N ILE A 54 9.69 -22.74 -4.62
CA ILE A 54 8.64 -22.67 -5.64
C ILE A 54 8.71 -21.28 -6.28
N TRP A 55 9.07 -21.22 -7.56
CA TRP A 55 9.13 -19.97 -8.29
C TRP A 55 7.71 -19.42 -8.51
N ILE A 56 7.55 -18.12 -8.28
CA ILE A 56 6.32 -17.37 -8.55
C ILE A 56 6.67 -16.08 -9.29
N CYS A 57 5.76 -15.56 -10.12
CA CYS A 57 6.02 -14.34 -10.89
C CYS A 57 6.38 -13.12 -10.01
N ARG A 58 5.96 -13.12 -8.73
CA ARG A 58 6.33 -12.09 -7.76
C ARG A 58 7.79 -12.11 -7.33
N ASP A 59 8.50 -13.22 -7.53
CA ASP A 59 9.95 -13.25 -7.31
C ASP A 59 10.67 -12.26 -8.23
N GLN A 60 10.09 -11.95 -9.40
CA GLN A 60 10.68 -10.98 -10.32
C GLN A 60 10.41 -9.53 -9.91
N HIS A 61 9.77 -9.24 -8.77
CA HIS A 61 9.60 -7.86 -8.29
C HIS A 61 10.95 -7.15 -8.09
N ASP A 62 12.01 -7.93 -7.81
CA ASP A 62 13.39 -7.46 -7.64
C ASP A 62 13.98 -6.75 -8.88
N ILE A 63 13.41 -6.92 -10.09
CA ILE A 63 13.85 -6.15 -11.26
C ILE A 63 13.65 -4.64 -11.08
N TYR A 64 12.65 -4.25 -10.29
CA TYR A 64 12.32 -2.84 -10.07
C TYR A 64 13.35 -2.11 -9.21
N PRO A 65 13.70 -2.56 -7.99
CA PRO A 65 14.78 -1.94 -7.21
C PRO A 65 16.13 -1.98 -7.94
N LEU A 66 16.44 -3.03 -8.71
CA LEU A 66 17.62 -3.04 -9.57
C LEU A 66 17.57 -1.95 -10.64
N ALA A 67 16.42 -1.74 -11.28
CA ALA A 67 16.25 -0.68 -12.28
C ALA A 67 16.39 0.73 -11.67
N VAL A 68 15.95 0.94 -10.43
CA VAL A 68 16.18 2.21 -9.71
C VAL A 68 17.66 2.41 -9.40
N ALA A 69 18.35 1.36 -8.91
CA ALA A 69 19.78 1.42 -8.68
C ALA A 69 20.55 1.67 -10.00
N TYR A 70 20.14 1.05 -11.10
CA TYR A 70 20.77 1.26 -12.41
C TYR A 70 20.61 2.69 -12.95
N SER A 71 19.44 3.31 -12.73
CA SER A 71 19.09 4.61 -13.32
C SER A 71 19.39 5.82 -12.44
N THR A 72 19.61 5.64 -11.14
CA THR A 72 19.82 6.75 -10.20
C THR A 72 21.28 7.17 -10.14
N LYS A 73 21.60 8.36 -10.65
CA LYS A 73 22.96 8.92 -10.53
C LYS A 73 23.19 9.46 -9.11
N HIS A 74 24.12 8.85 -8.38
CA HIS A 74 24.53 9.29 -7.04
C HIS A 74 26.00 8.90 -6.77
N GLU A 75 26.71 9.63 -5.92
CA GLU A 75 28.13 9.37 -5.64
C GLU A 75 28.39 8.00 -5.00
N ASP A 76 27.49 7.58 -4.11
CA ASP A 76 27.56 6.29 -3.42
C ASP A 76 26.92 5.14 -4.21
N ASN A 77 26.44 5.37 -5.44
CA ASN A 77 25.80 4.34 -6.24
C ASN A 77 26.74 3.78 -7.33
N PRO A 78 27.42 2.66 -7.08
CA PRO A 78 28.32 2.05 -8.07
C PRO A 78 27.57 1.36 -9.23
N TYR A 79 26.26 1.15 -9.09
CA TYR A 79 25.44 0.43 -10.06
C TYR A 79 24.86 1.33 -11.15
N PHE A 80 25.06 2.64 -11.06
CA PHE A 80 24.58 3.58 -12.06
C PHE A 80 25.14 3.23 -13.45
N LYS A 81 24.24 2.88 -14.37
CA LYS A 81 24.56 2.42 -15.73
C LYS A 81 25.46 1.18 -15.81
N ASP A 82 25.47 0.34 -14.76
CA ASP A 82 26.23 -0.91 -14.76
C ASP A 82 25.62 -1.93 -15.75
N PRO A 83 26.37 -2.40 -16.78
CA PRO A 83 25.86 -3.34 -17.76
C PRO A 83 25.45 -4.70 -17.18
N GLN A 84 26.05 -5.17 -16.08
CA GLN A 84 25.67 -6.43 -15.45
C GLN A 84 24.31 -6.33 -14.77
N ILE A 85 24.01 -5.17 -14.17
CA ILE A 85 22.71 -4.90 -13.57
C ILE A 85 21.64 -4.81 -14.66
N LEU A 86 21.93 -4.14 -15.77
CA LEU A 86 21.03 -4.10 -16.92
C LEU A 86 20.73 -5.50 -17.46
N GLU A 87 21.74 -6.36 -17.60
CA GLU A 87 21.55 -7.74 -18.04
C GLU A 87 20.63 -8.52 -17.10
N ALA A 88 20.83 -8.40 -15.78
CA ALA A 88 19.98 -9.06 -14.78
C ALA A 88 18.52 -8.58 -14.85
N ILE A 89 18.29 -7.27 -15.02
CA ILE A 89 16.95 -6.68 -15.17
C ILE A 89 16.26 -7.23 -16.43
N VAL A 90 16.94 -7.17 -17.58
CA VAL A 90 16.40 -7.62 -18.87
C VAL A 90 16.01 -9.10 -18.80
N ARG A 91 16.87 -9.93 -18.21
CA ARG A 91 16.61 -11.36 -18.10
C ARG A 91 15.55 -11.72 -17.07
N GLY A 92 15.42 -10.93 -16.00
CA GLY A 92 14.31 -11.06 -15.06
C GLY A 92 12.95 -10.83 -15.69
N GLY A 93 12.81 -9.81 -16.55
CA GLY A 93 11.57 -9.62 -17.30
C GLY A 93 11.39 -10.62 -18.45
N ASP A 94 12.46 -11.12 -19.08
CA ASP A 94 12.34 -12.23 -20.03
C ASP A 94 11.79 -13.50 -19.35
N ALA A 95 12.16 -13.77 -18.09
CA ALA A 95 11.58 -14.87 -17.31
C ALA A 95 10.06 -14.68 -17.04
N LEU A 96 9.57 -13.43 -16.95
CA LEU A 96 8.14 -13.16 -16.88
C LEU A 96 7.43 -13.48 -18.20
N ILE A 97 8.05 -13.13 -19.33
CA ILE A 97 7.52 -13.42 -20.68
C ILE A 97 7.44 -14.93 -20.90
N GLU A 98 8.47 -15.68 -20.50
CA GLU A 98 8.54 -17.13 -20.69
C GLU A 98 7.48 -17.90 -19.88
N ASP A 99 7.10 -17.42 -18.69
CA ASP A 99 6.11 -18.08 -17.83
C ASP A 99 4.67 -17.62 -18.09
N ALA A 100 4.48 -16.45 -18.70
CA ALA A 100 3.15 -15.92 -18.97
C ALA A 100 2.36 -16.80 -19.96
N ASP A 101 1.05 -16.88 -19.79
CA ASP A 101 0.16 -17.51 -20.75
C ASP A 101 -0.04 -16.64 -22.01
N GLU A 102 -0.87 -17.11 -22.95
CA GLU A 102 -1.13 -16.43 -24.23
C GLU A 102 -1.81 -15.05 -24.09
N ASP A 103 -2.42 -14.77 -22.93
CA ASP A 103 -3.06 -13.48 -22.59
C ASP A 103 -2.12 -12.57 -21.77
N GLY A 104 -0.90 -13.02 -21.47
CA GLY A 104 0.01 -12.31 -20.58
C GLY A 104 -0.37 -12.45 -19.09
N LYS A 105 -1.06 -13.51 -18.69
CA LYS A 105 -1.40 -13.78 -17.28
C LYS A 105 -0.41 -14.78 -16.68
N TRP A 106 -0.39 -14.84 -15.35
CA TRP A 106 0.29 -15.89 -14.61
C TRP A 106 -0.69 -16.59 -13.69
N ILE A 107 -0.42 -17.85 -13.37
CA ILE A 107 -1.11 -18.52 -12.27
C ILE A 107 -0.74 -17.78 -10.98
N PHE A 108 -1.74 -17.34 -10.21
CA PHE A 108 -1.51 -16.78 -8.89
C PHE A 108 -1.10 -17.89 -7.92
N ARG A 109 0.19 -18.18 -7.91
CA ARG A 109 0.83 -19.14 -7.03
C ARG A 109 1.43 -18.45 -5.79
N LYS A 110 1.35 -19.13 -4.64
CA LYS A 110 2.02 -18.75 -3.40
C LYS A 110 3.22 -19.67 -3.12
N LYS A 111 4.10 -19.25 -2.22
CA LYS A 111 5.30 -20.02 -1.83
C LYS A 111 4.98 -21.33 -1.09
N ASP A 112 3.76 -21.47 -0.58
CA ASP A 112 3.24 -22.72 0.00
C ASP A 112 2.68 -23.70 -1.05
N GLY A 113 2.70 -23.33 -2.34
CA GLY A 113 2.19 -24.15 -3.44
C GLY A 113 0.70 -23.96 -3.75
N SER A 114 -0.03 -23.15 -2.98
CA SER A 114 -1.44 -22.85 -3.28
C SER A 114 -1.58 -21.98 -4.54
N GLU A 115 -2.64 -22.21 -5.30
CA GLU A 115 -2.92 -21.54 -6.58
C GLU A 115 -4.33 -20.92 -6.58
N TRP A 116 -4.47 -19.75 -7.21
CA TRP A 116 -5.70 -18.94 -7.20
C TRP A 116 -6.17 -18.55 -8.61
N GLY A 117 -5.90 -19.40 -9.60
CA GLY A 117 -6.25 -19.20 -11.00
C GLY A 117 -5.34 -18.21 -11.75
N MET A 118 -5.64 -18.00 -13.03
CA MET A 118 -4.89 -17.05 -13.88
C MET A 118 -5.26 -15.61 -13.54
N ILE A 119 -4.26 -14.74 -13.50
CA ILE A 119 -4.43 -13.31 -13.24
C ILE A 119 -3.41 -12.48 -14.00
N TRP A 120 -3.80 -11.29 -14.45
CA TRP A 120 -2.84 -10.22 -14.72
C TRP A 120 -2.30 -9.75 -13.37
N MET A 121 -1.17 -10.28 -12.92
CA MET A 121 -0.68 -10.01 -11.55
C MET A 121 -0.37 -8.51 -11.37
N PRO A 122 -1.17 -7.73 -10.61
CA PRO A 122 -1.10 -6.26 -10.63
C PRO A 122 0.25 -5.75 -10.11
N TRP A 123 0.75 -6.34 -9.03
CA TRP A 123 2.02 -5.95 -8.45
C TRP A 123 3.17 -6.23 -9.41
N THR A 124 3.22 -7.41 -10.03
CA THR A 124 4.28 -7.77 -10.99
C THR A 124 4.25 -6.85 -12.20
N TYR A 125 3.09 -6.64 -12.84
CA TYR A 125 2.96 -5.72 -13.96
C TYR A 125 3.43 -4.31 -13.61
N SER A 126 3.00 -3.78 -12.45
CA SER A 126 3.39 -2.43 -12.03
C SER A 126 4.89 -2.27 -11.83
N ARG A 127 5.59 -3.27 -11.26
CA ARG A 127 7.06 -3.23 -11.08
C ARG A 127 7.75 -3.36 -12.43
N TRP A 128 7.27 -4.26 -13.28
CA TRP A 128 7.87 -4.52 -14.59
C TRP A 128 7.80 -3.32 -15.53
N VAL A 129 6.66 -2.63 -15.61
CA VAL A 129 6.53 -1.45 -16.49
C VAL A 129 7.32 -0.26 -16.00
N ARG A 130 7.45 -0.08 -14.67
CA ARG A 130 8.29 0.96 -14.07
C ARG A 130 9.77 0.67 -14.32
N ALA A 131 10.20 -0.59 -14.17
CA ALA A 131 11.55 -0.99 -14.54
C ALA A 131 11.82 -0.74 -16.02
N PHE A 132 10.89 -1.11 -16.90
CA PHE A 132 10.99 -0.86 -18.34
C PHE A 132 11.17 0.63 -18.65
N ASP A 133 10.34 1.51 -18.08
CA ASP A 133 10.42 2.95 -18.33
C ASP A 133 11.80 3.54 -17.97
N LEU A 134 12.43 3.01 -16.92
CA LEU A 134 13.76 3.45 -16.46
C LEU A 134 14.92 2.99 -17.35
N VAL A 135 14.82 1.82 -17.98
CA VAL A 135 15.96 1.17 -18.67
C VAL A 135 15.80 1.00 -20.17
N LYS A 136 14.60 1.23 -20.74
CA LYS A 136 14.27 0.93 -22.15
C LYS A 136 15.20 1.56 -23.18
N GLU A 137 15.81 2.71 -22.88
CA GLU A 137 16.72 3.40 -23.80
C GLU A 137 18.14 2.81 -23.81
N ASP A 138 18.52 2.04 -22.79
CA ASP A 138 19.81 1.34 -22.73
C ASP A 138 19.69 -0.15 -23.10
N MET A 139 18.47 -0.69 -23.19
CA MET A 139 18.23 -2.09 -23.55
C MET A 139 18.71 -2.40 -24.97
N PRO A 140 19.21 -3.63 -25.22
CA PRO A 140 19.35 -4.15 -26.58
C PRO A 140 18.00 -4.09 -27.31
N GLN A 141 17.98 -3.63 -28.56
CA GLN A 141 16.75 -3.41 -29.33
C GLN A 141 15.82 -4.63 -29.34
N GLU A 142 16.38 -5.83 -29.55
CA GLU A 142 15.59 -7.07 -29.57
C GLU A 142 14.90 -7.35 -28.22
N ALA A 143 15.54 -7.02 -27.10
CA ALA A 143 14.96 -7.20 -25.78
C ALA A 143 13.88 -6.14 -25.50
N ARG A 144 14.14 -4.89 -25.90
CA ARG A 144 13.15 -3.81 -25.85
C ARG A 144 11.89 -4.19 -26.62
N ASP A 145 12.02 -4.66 -27.86
CA ASP A 145 10.88 -5.05 -28.70
C ASP A 145 10.07 -6.20 -28.07
N ARG A 146 10.73 -7.18 -27.44
CA ARG A 146 10.05 -8.27 -26.71
C ARG A 146 9.24 -7.75 -25.53
N TRP A 147 9.83 -6.87 -24.72
CA TRP A 147 9.16 -6.28 -23.56
C TRP A 147 8.02 -5.37 -23.97
N GLU A 148 8.22 -4.50 -24.96
CA GLU A 148 7.17 -3.62 -25.49
C GLU A 148 5.97 -4.45 -25.96
N LYS A 149 6.21 -5.55 -26.68
CA LYS A 149 5.16 -6.46 -27.12
C LYS A 149 4.42 -7.10 -25.95
N ALA A 150 5.14 -7.65 -24.97
CA ALA A 150 4.55 -8.37 -23.85
C ALA A 150 3.79 -7.44 -22.88
N LEU A 151 4.37 -6.30 -22.53
CA LEU A 151 3.70 -5.26 -21.75
C LEU A 151 2.48 -4.72 -22.49
N THR A 152 2.56 -4.54 -23.81
CA THR A 152 1.40 -4.11 -24.61
C THR A 152 0.27 -5.13 -24.55
N LEU A 153 0.57 -6.42 -24.70
CA LEU A 153 -0.41 -7.50 -24.59
C LEU A 153 -1.09 -7.50 -23.22
N GLY A 154 -0.30 -7.55 -22.15
CA GLY A 154 -0.79 -7.59 -20.78
C GLY A 154 -1.66 -6.40 -20.41
N TYR A 155 -1.20 -5.18 -20.68
CA TYR A 155 -1.94 -3.97 -20.34
C TYR A 155 -3.18 -3.74 -21.22
N SER A 156 -3.19 -4.24 -22.45
CA SER A 156 -4.40 -4.27 -23.27
C SER A 156 -5.48 -5.14 -22.60
N GLY A 157 -5.12 -6.33 -22.13
CA GLY A 157 -6.01 -7.21 -21.38
C GLY A 157 -6.49 -6.61 -20.05
N VAL A 158 -5.57 -5.97 -19.30
CA VAL A 158 -5.92 -5.23 -18.08
C VAL A 158 -6.95 -4.14 -18.36
N LYS A 159 -6.72 -3.31 -19.38
CA LYS A 159 -7.65 -2.22 -19.74
C LYS A 159 -9.03 -2.76 -20.14
N GLU A 160 -9.07 -3.86 -20.88
CA GLU A 160 -10.32 -4.43 -21.40
C GLU A 160 -11.13 -5.17 -20.33
N HIS A 161 -10.46 -5.84 -19.38
CA HIS A 161 -11.12 -6.82 -18.52
C HIS A 161 -10.94 -6.62 -17.01
N ALA A 162 -9.93 -5.86 -16.56
CA ALA A 162 -9.58 -5.77 -15.14
C ALA A 162 -10.04 -4.47 -14.45
N LEU A 163 -10.62 -3.51 -15.20
CA LEU A 163 -10.98 -2.17 -14.71
C LEU A 163 -12.50 -1.92 -14.74
N ASN A 164 -13.28 -2.90 -14.28
CA ASN A 164 -14.75 -2.89 -14.35
C ASN A 164 -15.45 -2.36 -13.09
N SER A 165 -14.78 -2.40 -11.94
CA SER A 165 -15.33 -1.95 -10.65
C SER A 165 -14.23 -1.39 -9.75
N VAL A 166 -14.58 -0.45 -8.87
CA VAL A 166 -13.65 0.09 -7.88
C VAL A 166 -13.37 -0.97 -6.81
N HIS A 167 -12.12 -1.44 -6.76
CA HIS A 167 -11.59 -2.39 -5.80
C HIS A 167 -10.06 -2.23 -5.77
N ASN A 168 -9.37 -2.77 -4.76
CA ASN A 168 -7.92 -2.57 -4.60
C ASN A 168 -7.05 -2.98 -5.82
N ILE A 169 -7.31 -4.15 -6.42
CA ILE A 169 -6.58 -4.71 -7.56
C ILE A 169 -6.81 -3.85 -8.81
N PRO A 170 -8.07 -3.54 -9.21
CA PRO A 170 -8.35 -2.57 -10.27
C PRO A 170 -7.70 -1.20 -10.06
N ALA A 171 -7.70 -0.66 -8.84
CA ALA A 171 -7.03 0.61 -8.55
C ALA A 171 -5.51 0.53 -8.82
N HIS A 172 -4.85 -0.54 -8.37
CA HIS A 172 -3.43 -0.77 -8.65
C HIS A 172 -3.14 -1.00 -10.14
N HIS A 173 -4.05 -1.70 -10.83
CA HIS A 173 -3.98 -1.88 -12.29
C HIS A 173 -4.10 -0.56 -13.03
N ALA A 174 -5.00 0.33 -12.63
CA ALA A 174 -5.16 1.62 -13.27
C ALA A 174 -3.90 2.49 -13.11
N MET A 175 -3.29 2.51 -11.92
CA MET A 175 -1.98 3.16 -11.72
C MET A 175 -0.92 2.56 -12.67
N GLY A 176 -0.83 1.23 -12.74
CA GLY A 176 0.10 0.57 -13.67
C GLY A 176 -0.18 0.89 -15.14
N LEU A 177 -1.46 0.96 -15.53
CA LEU A 177 -1.90 1.26 -16.91
C LEU A 177 -1.55 2.70 -17.30
N TYR A 178 -1.64 3.66 -16.37
CA TYR A 178 -1.21 5.03 -16.63
C TYR A 178 0.30 5.08 -16.92
N ILE A 179 1.11 4.42 -16.10
CA ILE A 179 2.57 4.34 -16.29
C ILE A 179 2.89 3.62 -17.60
N ALA A 180 2.19 2.52 -17.92
CA ALA A 180 2.33 1.83 -19.19
C ALA A 180 2.00 2.73 -20.38
N GLY A 181 0.95 3.54 -20.25
CA GLY A 181 0.56 4.52 -21.26
C GLY A 181 1.68 5.52 -21.55
N LYS A 182 2.36 6.00 -20.51
CA LYS A 182 3.54 6.85 -20.66
C LYS A 182 4.72 6.09 -21.27
N ALA A 183 5.03 4.90 -20.74
CA ALA A 183 6.22 4.14 -21.13
C ALA A 183 6.16 3.66 -22.59
N LEU A 184 4.97 3.32 -23.09
CA LEU A 184 4.69 2.74 -24.41
C LEU A 184 4.07 3.75 -25.39
N ASN A 185 3.99 5.04 -25.02
CA ASN A 185 3.38 6.11 -25.82
C ASN A 185 1.93 5.82 -26.25
N LYS A 186 1.08 5.42 -25.31
CA LYS A 186 -0.36 5.16 -25.44
C LYS A 186 -1.17 6.19 -24.64
N PRO A 187 -1.35 7.43 -25.14
CA PRO A 187 -2.07 8.47 -24.41
C PRO A 187 -3.51 8.08 -24.05
N GLU A 188 -4.15 7.25 -24.87
CA GLU A 188 -5.49 6.73 -24.63
C GLU A 188 -5.57 5.79 -23.40
N TRP A 189 -4.45 5.16 -23.01
CA TRP A 189 -4.37 4.39 -21.77
C TRP A 189 -4.23 5.30 -20.56
N MET A 190 -3.51 6.40 -20.70
CA MET A 190 -3.36 7.40 -19.64
C MET A 190 -4.70 8.04 -19.32
N GLU A 191 -5.46 8.45 -20.34
CA GLU A 191 -6.80 9.02 -20.18
C GLU A 191 -7.75 8.04 -19.48
N PHE A 192 -7.83 6.79 -19.99
CA PHE A 192 -8.68 5.76 -19.40
C PHE A 192 -8.33 5.46 -17.93
N ALA A 193 -7.04 5.31 -17.63
CA ALA A 193 -6.56 5.06 -16.28
C ALA A 193 -6.86 6.24 -15.34
N SER A 194 -6.65 7.47 -15.81
CA SER A 194 -6.97 8.70 -15.07
C SER A 194 -8.45 8.75 -14.71
N ASP A 195 -9.34 8.51 -15.67
CA ASP A 195 -10.78 8.52 -15.43
C ASP A 195 -11.21 7.44 -14.43
N PHE A 196 -10.61 6.25 -14.50
CA PHE A 196 -10.86 5.20 -13.54
C PHE A 196 -10.38 5.58 -12.13
N LEU A 197 -9.18 6.15 -12.00
CA LEU A 197 -8.64 6.58 -10.71
C LEU A 197 -9.46 7.72 -10.09
N MET A 198 -10.09 8.58 -10.88
CA MET A 198 -11.04 9.57 -10.34
C MET A 198 -12.29 8.90 -9.75
N LYS A 199 -12.79 7.81 -10.35
CA LYS A 199 -13.86 7.01 -9.71
C LYS A 199 -13.40 6.38 -8.40
N VAL A 200 -12.12 6.00 -8.30
CA VAL A 200 -11.53 5.51 -7.04
C VAL A 200 -11.52 6.63 -6.00
N VAL A 201 -11.13 7.86 -6.36
CA VAL A 201 -11.19 9.03 -5.47
C VAL A 201 -12.61 9.29 -5.00
N GLU A 202 -13.58 9.31 -5.92
CA GLU A 202 -15.00 9.55 -5.62
C GLU A 202 -15.61 8.46 -4.72
N ALA A 203 -15.12 7.23 -4.80
CA ALA A 203 -15.59 6.11 -3.98
C ALA A 203 -14.99 6.09 -2.56
N GLN A 204 -14.03 6.95 -2.23
CA GLN A 204 -13.49 7.01 -0.88
C GLN A 204 -14.58 7.49 0.09
N ASN A 205 -14.73 6.78 1.21
CA ASN A 205 -15.59 7.26 2.28
C ASN A 205 -15.03 8.58 2.85
N PRO A 206 -15.89 9.55 3.25
CA PRO A 206 -15.46 10.80 3.86
C PRO A 206 -14.52 10.64 5.07
N ALA A 207 -14.59 9.51 5.79
CA ALA A 207 -13.69 9.18 6.88
C ALA A 207 -12.28 8.72 6.46
N GLY A 208 -11.96 8.72 5.17
CA GLY A 208 -10.59 8.47 4.67
C GLY A 208 -10.26 7.02 4.31
N TYR A 209 -11.25 6.13 4.29
CA TYR A 209 -11.05 4.73 3.89
C TYR A 209 -11.80 4.35 2.60
N TRP A 210 -11.34 3.29 1.94
CA TRP A 210 -12.10 2.62 0.88
C TRP A 210 -12.79 1.35 1.41
N SER A 211 -14.07 1.18 1.06
CA SER A 211 -14.88 0.00 1.41
C SER A 211 -14.86 -0.99 0.24
N GLU A 212 -14.72 -2.28 0.52
CA GLU A 212 -14.90 -3.35 -0.47
C GLU A 212 -16.20 -4.14 -0.28
N ASN A 213 -16.83 -4.00 0.90
CA ASN A 213 -18.20 -4.40 1.15
C ASN A 213 -18.85 -3.39 2.11
N ILE A 214 -18.80 -3.60 3.43
CA ILE A 214 -19.42 -2.70 4.41
C ILE A 214 -18.39 -2.25 5.43
N GLY A 215 -17.90 -1.03 5.29
CA GLY A 215 -16.95 -0.40 6.21
C GLY A 215 -15.49 -0.55 5.78
N PRO A 216 -14.53 -0.21 6.65
CA PRO A 216 -13.12 -0.17 6.28
C PRO A 216 -12.54 -1.55 5.99
N VAL A 217 -11.57 -1.56 5.06
CA VAL A 217 -10.56 -2.61 4.96
C VAL A 217 -9.20 -1.97 5.23
N VAL A 218 -8.82 -1.90 6.51
CA VAL A 218 -7.68 -1.10 6.99
C VAL A 218 -6.40 -1.45 6.24
N ALA A 219 -6.09 -2.75 6.08
CA ALA A 219 -4.86 -3.15 5.39
C ALA A 219 -4.90 -2.86 3.88
N TYR A 220 -6.06 -2.93 3.23
CA TYR A 220 -6.17 -2.66 1.79
C TYR A 220 -6.20 -1.17 1.47
N ASN A 221 -6.54 -0.33 2.44
CA ASN A 221 -6.45 1.12 2.33
C ASN A 221 -5.05 1.59 1.87
N PHE A 222 -3.99 0.90 2.30
CA PHE A 222 -2.62 1.13 1.82
C PHE A 222 -2.44 0.87 0.32
N VAL A 223 -3.17 -0.08 -0.27
CA VAL A 223 -3.09 -0.37 -1.72
C VAL A 223 -3.66 0.79 -2.52
N TYR A 224 -4.79 1.36 -2.08
CA TYR A 224 -5.36 2.56 -2.69
C TYR A 224 -4.45 3.77 -2.54
N ALA A 225 -3.87 3.97 -1.34
CA ALA A 225 -2.90 5.03 -1.09
C ALA A 225 -1.67 4.91 -1.99
N ASP A 226 -1.11 3.70 -2.16
CA ASP A 226 0.03 3.46 -3.05
C ASP A 226 -0.31 3.77 -4.52
N ALA A 227 -1.49 3.30 -4.97
CA ALA A 227 -1.95 3.51 -6.33
C ALA A 227 -2.16 4.99 -6.65
N LEU A 228 -2.90 5.71 -5.81
CA LEU A 228 -3.17 7.14 -5.99
C LEU A 228 -1.92 8.00 -5.80
N GLY A 229 -1.08 7.67 -4.81
CA GLY A 229 0.18 8.37 -4.55
C GLY A 229 1.19 8.22 -5.67
N THR A 230 1.40 7.00 -6.15
CA THR A 230 2.28 6.76 -7.30
C THR A 230 1.72 7.42 -8.56
N TYR A 231 0.40 7.37 -8.78
CA TYR A 231 -0.23 8.08 -9.88
C TYR A 231 0.00 9.60 -9.80
N TYR A 232 -0.18 10.21 -8.63
CA TYR A 232 0.10 11.64 -8.42
C TYR A 232 1.55 11.97 -8.78
N ALA A 233 2.51 11.22 -8.25
CA ALA A 233 3.93 11.47 -8.50
C ALA A 233 4.29 11.45 -10.00
N VAL A 234 3.60 10.63 -10.79
CA VAL A 234 3.87 10.49 -12.23
C VAL A 234 3.07 11.50 -13.08
N SER A 235 1.84 11.82 -12.67
CA SER A 235 0.89 12.62 -13.46
C SER A 235 0.84 14.09 -13.08
N GLY A 236 1.13 14.43 -11.82
CA GLY A 236 0.87 15.74 -11.22
C GLY A 236 -0.62 16.04 -10.99
N ASP A 237 -1.52 15.04 -11.05
CA ASP A 237 -2.96 15.29 -10.90
C ASP A 237 -3.34 15.55 -9.43
N GLU A 238 -3.39 16.82 -9.07
CA GLU A 238 -3.70 17.28 -7.70
C GLU A 238 -5.08 16.86 -7.19
N ARG A 239 -6.00 16.41 -8.08
CA ARG A 239 -7.34 15.95 -7.67
C ARG A 239 -7.31 14.78 -6.70
N VAL A 240 -6.22 14.01 -6.63
CA VAL A 240 -6.09 12.90 -5.67
C VAL A 240 -5.61 13.34 -4.28
N LEU A 241 -5.00 14.52 -4.14
CA LEU A 241 -4.38 14.95 -2.89
C LEU A 241 -5.35 14.96 -1.69
N PRO A 242 -6.60 15.45 -1.82
CA PRO A 242 -7.55 15.41 -0.71
C PRO A 242 -7.89 13.99 -0.25
N ALA A 243 -7.84 13.00 -1.16
CA ALA A 243 -8.08 11.60 -0.78
C ALA A 243 -6.88 10.99 -0.05
N LEU A 244 -5.66 11.35 -0.44
CA LEU A 244 -4.44 10.94 0.25
C LEU A 244 -4.35 11.55 1.64
N GLU A 245 -4.74 12.82 1.80
CA GLU A 245 -4.81 13.51 3.09
C GLU A 245 -5.75 12.79 4.07
N ARG A 246 -7.01 12.57 3.68
CA ARG A 246 -7.97 11.84 4.53
C ARG A 246 -7.49 10.42 4.86
N CYS A 247 -6.83 9.75 3.92
CA CYS A 247 -6.25 8.43 4.15
C CYS A 247 -5.13 8.47 5.20
N ALA A 248 -4.25 9.47 5.14
CA ALA A 248 -3.21 9.68 6.13
C ALA A 248 -3.80 9.94 7.52
N GLU A 249 -4.78 10.85 7.63
CA GLU A 249 -5.49 11.12 8.88
C GLU A 249 -6.15 9.87 9.46
N TYR A 250 -6.84 9.09 8.61
CA TYR A 250 -7.43 7.81 9.02
C TYR A 250 -6.38 6.88 9.65
N HIS A 251 -5.21 6.72 9.03
CA HIS A 251 -4.16 5.84 9.55
C HIS A 251 -3.41 6.39 10.77
N LEU A 252 -3.41 7.71 10.99
CA LEU A 252 -2.90 8.27 12.25
C LEU A 252 -3.74 7.80 13.46
N HIS A 253 -5.05 7.61 13.27
CA HIS A 253 -5.97 7.22 14.33
C HIS A 253 -6.22 5.71 14.45
N PHE A 254 -6.01 4.94 13.37
CA PHE A 254 -6.25 3.49 13.32
C PHE A 254 -4.97 2.64 13.20
N THR A 255 -3.92 3.08 13.91
CA THR A 255 -2.68 2.33 14.11
C THR A 255 -2.32 2.29 15.59
N TYR A 256 -2.08 1.08 16.11
CA TYR A 256 -1.69 0.86 17.50
C TYR A 256 -0.35 1.53 17.83
N PRO A 257 -0.06 1.82 19.11
CA PRO A 257 1.21 2.43 19.54
C PRO A 257 2.48 1.73 19.02
N ASP A 258 2.42 0.40 18.83
CA ASP A 258 3.52 -0.42 18.29
C ASP A 258 3.65 -0.38 16.75
N GLY A 259 2.78 0.36 16.06
CA GLY A 259 2.78 0.50 14.60
C GLY A 259 2.03 -0.59 13.84
N THR A 260 1.40 -1.55 14.52
CA THR A 260 0.49 -2.51 13.88
C THR A 260 -0.88 -1.86 13.61
N THR A 261 -1.59 -2.33 12.59
CA THR A 261 -2.90 -1.78 12.21
C THR A 261 -4.01 -2.26 13.13
N VAL A 262 -4.98 -1.38 13.40
CA VAL A 262 -6.21 -1.75 14.12
C VAL A 262 -7.03 -2.71 13.29
N GLU A 263 -7.28 -3.91 13.84
CA GLU A 263 -8.03 -4.97 13.18
C GLU A 263 -9.53 -4.90 13.45
N THR A 264 -9.96 -4.22 14.51
CA THR A 264 -11.36 -4.19 14.99
C THR A 264 -12.33 -3.79 13.88
N ILE A 265 -11.93 -2.83 13.07
CA ILE A 265 -12.72 -2.30 11.96
C ILE A 265 -12.30 -2.85 10.59
N ASP A 266 -11.26 -3.70 10.51
CA ASP A 266 -10.83 -4.30 9.24
C ASP A 266 -11.77 -5.45 8.86
N GLU A 267 -12.43 -5.35 7.70
CA GLU A 267 -13.35 -6.38 7.22
C GLU A 267 -12.66 -7.64 6.72
N ARG A 268 -11.42 -7.54 6.24
CA ARG A 268 -10.80 -8.59 5.44
C ARG A 268 -9.69 -9.29 6.19
N ASN A 269 -9.06 -8.62 7.17
CA ASN A 269 -7.83 -9.09 7.79
C ASN A 269 -7.99 -9.20 9.31
N PRO A 270 -7.67 -10.36 9.91
CA PRO A 270 -7.52 -10.46 11.35
C PRO A 270 -6.27 -9.72 11.82
N TYR A 271 -6.07 -9.67 13.14
CA TYR A 271 -4.85 -9.09 13.70
C TYR A 271 -3.59 -9.78 13.19
N HIS A 272 -2.58 -8.98 12.86
CA HIS A 272 -1.23 -9.41 12.56
C HIS A 272 -0.25 -8.50 13.28
N ASP A 273 0.83 -9.05 13.82
CA ASP A 273 1.92 -8.33 14.49
C ASP A 273 2.86 -7.61 13.51
N THR A 274 2.48 -7.51 12.22
CA THR A 274 3.26 -6.83 11.19
C THR A 274 3.05 -5.33 11.27
N ILE A 275 4.14 -4.60 11.51
CA ILE A 275 4.17 -3.14 11.45
C ILE A 275 3.96 -2.69 10.00
N ARG A 276 3.01 -1.77 9.77
CA ARG A 276 2.76 -1.21 8.44
C ARG A 276 3.61 0.03 8.18
N THR A 277 4.69 -0.12 7.43
CA THR A 277 5.70 0.91 7.19
C THR A 277 5.24 2.08 6.28
N GLY A 278 3.98 2.06 5.82
CA GLY A 278 3.44 3.04 4.87
C GLY A 278 3.97 2.86 3.44
N ASN A 279 3.70 3.83 2.57
CA ASN A 279 4.13 3.84 1.16
C ASN A 279 4.19 5.27 0.62
N VAL A 280 4.43 5.40 -0.69
CA VAL A 280 4.56 6.69 -1.39
C VAL A 280 3.35 7.60 -1.20
N GLY A 281 2.13 7.04 -1.09
CA GLY A 281 0.90 7.82 -0.91
C GLY A 281 0.86 8.68 0.35
N PHE A 282 1.67 8.35 1.36
CA PHE A 282 1.77 9.11 2.60
C PHE A 282 2.81 10.23 2.52
N THR A 283 3.55 10.37 1.43
CA THR A 283 4.64 11.36 1.35
C THR A 283 4.15 12.77 0.99
N PHE A 284 2.91 12.92 0.51
CA PHE A 284 2.43 14.17 -0.09
C PHE A 284 1.69 15.11 0.85
N THR A 285 1.48 14.71 2.11
CA THR A 285 0.87 15.58 3.13
C THR A 285 1.70 15.61 4.40
N PRO A 286 1.64 16.69 5.19
CA PRO A 286 2.29 16.74 6.50
C PRO A 286 1.88 15.59 7.42
N GLU A 287 0.60 15.23 7.43
CA GLU A 287 -0.01 14.16 8.23
C GLU A 287 0.54 12.80 7.81
N GLY A 288 0.62 12.56 6.50
CA GLY A 288 1.18 11.32 5.96
C GLY A 288 2.67 11.19 6.28
N ARG A 289 3.44 12.28 6.18
CA ARG A 289 4.86 12.26 6.56
C ARG A 289 5.05 12.07 8.07
N ALA A 290 4.15 12.61 8.90
CA ALA A 290 4.14 12.32 10.33
C ALA A 290 3.86 10.83 10.61
N TYR A 291 2.91 10.23 9.89
CA TYR A 291 2.65 8.79 9.95
C TYR A 291 3.89 7.97 9.56
N LEU A 292 4.51 8.27 8.42
CA LEU A 292 5.73 7.60 7.97
C LEU A 292 6.86 7.72 8.99
N LYS A 293 7.10 8.93 9.51
CA LYS A 293 8.13 9.17 10.54
C LYS A 293 7.92 8.26 11.75
N ARG A 294 6.70 8.21 12.30
CA ARG A 294 6.36 7.34 13.43
C ARG A 294 6.61 5.87 13.11
N GLN A 295 6.11 5.39 11.98
CA GLN A 295 6.25 3.98 11.61
C GLN A 295 7.71 3.59 11.38
N TRP A 296 8.52 4.48 10.80
CA TRP A 296 9.93 4.23 10.54
C TRP A 296 10.80 4.31 11.80
N ASP A 297 10.44 5.16 12.76
CA ASP A 297 11.11 5.19 14.07
C ASP A 297 10.90 3.88 14.84
N ILE A 298 9.71 3.28 14.74
CA ILE A 298 9.38 2.01 15.40
C ILE A 298 10.01 0.82 14.65
N TYR A 299 9.81 0.76 13.34
CA TYR A 299 10.25 -0.39 12.53
C TYR A 299 11.78 -0.43 12.35
N GLY A 300 12.39 0.74 12.19
CA GLY A 300 13.75 0.92 11.69
C GLY A 300 13.71 1.10 10.17
N ARG A 301 13.94 2.34 9.71
CA ARG A 301 13.92 2.70 8.29
C ARG A 301 14.93 1.91 7.44
N GLU A 302 16.01 1.42 8.05
CA GLU A 302 17.04 0.59 7.42
C GLU A 302 16.57 -0.85 7.13
N LYS A 303 15.40 -1.24 7.62
CA LYS A 303 14.79 -2.55 7.41
C LYS A 303 13.70 -2.55 6.35
N LEU A 304 13.38 -1.40 5.74
CA LEU A 304 12.37 -1.34 4.69
C LEU A 304 12.80 -2.24 3.51
N ALA A 305 11.83 -2.76 2.78
CA ALA A 305 12.10 -3.59 1.62
C ALA A 305 12.74 -2.77 0.49
N SER A 306 13.58 -3.40 -0.33
CA SER A 306 14.20 -2.79 -1.51
C SER A 306 13.19 -2.16 -2.47
N ASP A 307 12.04 -2.81 -2.70
CA ASP A 307 10.91 -2.29 -3.47
C ASP A 307 10.34 -0.98 -2.91
N GLN A 308 10.36 -0.82 -1.58
CA GLN A 308 9.90 0.38 -0.90
C GLN A 308 10.93 1.51 -1.01
N TYR A 309 12.23 1.24 -0.84
CA TYR A 309 13.28 2.23 -1.12
C TYR A 309 13.16 2.75 -2.56
N ALA A 310 13.05 1.84 -3.52
CA ALA A 310 12.91 2.16 -4.94
C ALA A 310 11.72 3.10 -5.21
N SER A 311 10.56 2.80 -4.64
CA SER A 311 9.35 3.62 -4.80
C SER A 311 9.49 4.99 -4.14
N LEU A 312 10.07 5.07 -2.95
CA LEU A 312 10.23 6.33 -2.21
C LEU A 312 11.27 7.25 -2.84
N ILE A 313 12.37 6.70 -3.39
CA ILE A 313 13.38 7.46 -4.13
C ILE A 313 12.75 8.13 -5.37
N LEU A 314 12.02 7.34 -6.18
CA LEU A 314 11.48 7.82 -7.45
C LEU A 314 10.24 8.70 -7.30
N TYR A 315 9.32 8.32 -6.42
CA TYR A 315 7.98 8.88 -6.40
C TYR A 315 7.62 9.59 -5.11
N GLY A 316 8.39 9.40 -4.04
CA GLY A 316 8.08 10.05 -2.77
C GLY A 316 8.48 11.51 -2.72
N GLU A 317 7.86 12.27 -1.82
CA GLU A 317 8.16 13.69 -1.54
C GLU A 317 8.64 13.90 -0.09
N GLU A 318 9.74 14.65 0.05
CA GLU A 318 10.26 15.08 1.34
C GLU A 318 9.61 16.41 1.74
N GLY A 319 9.51 16.69 3.04
CA GLY A 319 8.98 17.97 3.48
C GLY A 319 8.45 17.97 4.90
N PRO A 320 7.75 19.04 5.31
CA PRO A 320 7.34 19.25 6.69
C PRO A 320 6.38 18.16 7.16
N ILE A 321 6.55 17.70 8.39
CA ILE A 321 5.60 16.80 9.06
C ILE A 321 4.56 17.60 9.85
N ALA A 322 3.35 17.06 10.01
CA ALA A 322 2.37 17.63 10.94
C ALA A 322 2.91 17.59 12.38
N GLN A 323 2.48 18.51 13.25
CA GLN A 323 2.87 18.49 14.66
C GLN A 323 2.43 17.16 15.32
N GLY A 324 3.22 16.71 16.30
CA GLY A 324 3.27 15.31 16.73
C GLY A 324 1.97 14.72 17.26
N SER A 325 1.94 13.38 17.36
CA SER A 325 0.79 12.58 17.84
C SER A 325 0.31 12.93 19.26
N GLU A 326 1.08 13.70 20.03
CA GLU A 326 0.69 14.22 21.34
C GLU A 326 -0.55 15.14 21.26
N ASP A 327 -0.83 15.73 20.10
CA ASP A 327 -1.98 16.63 19.86
C ASP A 327 -3.21 15.94 19.24
N LEU A 328 -3.14 14.64 18.90
CA LEU A 328 -4.28 13.91 18.28
C LEU A 328 -5.47 13.70 19.23
N GLY A 329 -5.32 14.07 20.50
CA GLY A 329 -6.31 13.87 21.54
C GLY A 329 -6.39 12.42 22.01
N ALA A 330 -6.87 12.23 23.24
CA ALA A 330 -7.04 10.89 23.81
C ALA A 330 -8.17 10.09 23.12
N THR A 331 -9.07 10.74 22.39
CA THR A 331 -10.23 10.09 21.76
C THR A 331 -10.39 10.56 20.34
N TYR A 332 -10.56 9.62 19.41
CA TYR A 332 -10.98 9.89 18.04
C TYR A 332 -12.27 9.13 17.74
N ILE A 333 -13.19 9.79 17.02
CA ILE A 333 -14.45 9.20 16.58
C ILE A 333 -14.45 9.20 15.06
N LEU A 334 -14.58 8.01 14.46
CA LEU A 334 -14.78 7.86 13.03
C LEU A 334 -16.28 8.04 12.74
N ASN A 335 -16.60 9.13 12.05
CA ASN A 335 -17.91 9.38 11.46
C ASN A 335 -17.82 9.14 9.96
N ASP A 336 -18.64 8.23 9.43
CA ASP A 336 -18.59 7.81 8.02
C ASP A 336 -19.37 8.73 7.07
N GLY A 337 -19.84 9.88 7.57
CA GLY A 337 -20.72 10.82 6.88
C GLY A 337 -22.20 10.69 7.29
N GLU A 338 -22.60 9.55 7.88
CA GLU A 338 -23.98 9.31 8.32
C GLU A 338 -24.07 9.20 9.84
N SER A 339 -23.11 8.50 10.47
CA SER A 339 -23.14 8.22 11.90
C SER A 339 -21.74 7.90 12.43
N ASP A 340 -21.61 7.92 13.76
CA ASP A 340 -20.39 7.47 14.42
C ASP A 340 -20.31 5.94 14.32
N LYS A 341 -19.26 5.42 13.67
CA LYS A 341 -19.10 3.99 13.38
C LYS A 341 -17.97 3.34 14.15
N ALA A 342 -16.97 4.10 14.58
CA ALA A 342 -15.88 3.57 15.39
C ALA A 342 -15.28 4.64 16.28
N LEU A 343 -14.55 4.20 17.30
CA LEU A 343 -13.84 5.06 18.23
C LEU A 343 -12.48 4.45 18.55
N THR A 344 -11.46 5.29 18.65
CA THR A 344 -10.20 4.93 19.30
C THR A 344 -9.99 5.80 20.53
N TYR A 345 -9.49 5.18 21.60
CA TYR A 345 -9.19 5.84 22.87
C TYR A 345 -7.79 5.45 23.32
N GLN A 346 -6.95 6.44 23.59
CA GLN A 346 -5.59 6.25 24.07
C GLN A 346 -5.37 7.01 25.38
N GLN A 347 -4.92 6.30 26.42
CA GLN A 347 -4.57 6.88 27.70
C GLN A 347 -3.38 6.15 28.32
N GLY A 348 -2.23 6.85 28.40
CA GLY A 348 -0.99 6.23 28.82
C GLY A 348 -0.67 5.03 27.91
N PRO A 349 -0.32 3.85 28.46
CA PRO A 349 0.06 2.69 27.66
C PRO A 349 -1.14 1.92 27.07
N TRP A 350 -2.37 2.39 27.30
CA TRP A 350 -3.59 1.72 26.86
C TRP A 350 -4.13 2.31 25.57
N PHE A 351 -4.52 1.45 24.65
CA PHE A 351 -5.26 1.79 23.44
C PHE A 351 -6.51 0.91 23.34
N ILE A 352 -7.67 1.51 23.08
CA ILE A 352 -8.94 0.81 22.93
C ILE A 352 -9.54 1.20 21.59
N CYS A 353 -10.03 0.22 20.83
CA CYS A 353 -10.88 0.47 19.68
C CYS A 353 -12.28 -0.10 19.91
N LEU A 354 -13.31 0.67 19.57
CA LEU A 354 -14.71 0.25 19.54
C LEU A 354 -15.23 0.35 18.10
N SER A 355 -16.05 -0.62 17.70
CA SER A 355 -16.68 -0.68 16.39
C SER A 355 -18.19 -0.83 16.53
N ALA A 356 -18.91 -0.02 15.76
CA ALA A 356 -20.36 -0.08 15.54
C ALA A 356 -20.69 -0.47 14.10
N PHE A 357 -19.71 -0.97 13.32
CA PHE A 357 -19.97 -1.52 12.01
C PHE A 357 -20.75 -2.83 12.12
N THR A 358 -21.91 -2.88 11.46
CA THR A 358 -22.75 -4.08 11.35
C THR A 358 -23.06 -4.35 9.89
N ALA A 359 -23.12 -5.62 9.51
CA ALA A 359 -23.40 -6.04 8.14
C ALA A 359 -24.30 -7.29 8.16
N PRO A 360 -25.14 -7.51 7.13
CA PRO A 360 -25.68 -8.83 6.84
C PRO A 360 -24.54 -9.84 6.65
N VAL A 361 -24.77 -11.11 6.96
CA VAL A 361 -23.78 -12.19 6.74
C VAL A 361 -23.49 -12.31 5.25
N PRO A 362 -22.26 -12.03 4.78
CA PRO A 362 -21.95 -12.07 3.36
C PRO A 362 -21.88 -13.53 2.87
N GLN A 363 -22.45 -13.78 1.70
CA GLN A 363 -22.36 -15.08 1.00
C GLN A 363 -21.09 -15.12 0.13
N ASN A 364 -19.94 -14.87 0.78
CA ASN A 364 -18.64 -14.81 0.12
C ASN A 364 -17.56 -15.16 1.14
N ARG A 365 -16.79 -16.22 0.87
CA ARG A 365 -15.69 -16.69 1.74
C ARG A 365 -14.60 -15.67 2.02
N TRP A 366 -14.50 -14.63 1.17
CA TRP A 366 -13.46 -13.62 1.24
C TRP A 366 -13.80 -12.44 2.12
N ILE A 367 -15.08 -12.24 2.42
CA ILE A 367 -15.59 -11.14 3.25
C ILE A 367 -15.88 -11.71 4.64
N GLN A 368 -15.22 -11.20 5.67
CA GLN A 368 -15.39 -11.70 7.03
C GLN A 368 -16.69 -11.16 7.67
N ASP A 369 -17.16 -11.84 8.71
CA ASP A 369 -18.34 -11.41 9.47
C ASP A 369 -17.98 -10.25 10.40
N ARG A 370 -18.82 -9.21 10.48
CA ARG A 370 -18.62 -8.07 11.39
C ARG A 370 -18.92 -8.49 12.84
N GLN A 371 -17.94 -9.12 13.48
CA GLN A 371 -18.10 -9.80 14.78
C GLN A 371 -17.08 -9.36 15.85
N ASN A 372 -16.07 -8.58 15.47
CA ASN A 372 -15.14 -7.93 16.41
C ASN A 372 -15.60 -6.46 16.63
N LEU A 373 -16.10 -6.18 17.83
CA LEU A 373 -16.68 -4.90 18.25
C LEU A 373 -15.78 -4.11 19.21
N VAL A 374 -14.86 -4.78 19.90
CA VAL A 374 -13.97 -4.18 20.90
C VAL A 374 -12.59 -4.77 20.77
N SER A 375 -11.58 -3.91 20.84
CA SER A 375 -10.19 -4.36 21.00
C SER A 375 -9.48 -3.54 22.06
N VAL A 376 -8.68 -4.22 22.87
CA VAL A 376 -7.91 -3.62 23.97
C VAL A 376 -6.46 -4.00 23.76
N PHE A 377 -5.61 -2.99 23.65
CA PHE A 377 -4.18 -3.11 23.44
C PHE A 377 -3.45 -2.42 24.59
N HIS A 378 -2.29 -2.98 24.96
CA HIS A 378 -1.39 -2.36 25.90
C HIS A 378 0.06 -2.45 25.41
N GLU A 379 0.81 -1.35 25.46
CA GLU A 379 2.16 -1.20 24.86
C GLU A 379 3.16 -2.32 25.22
N GLN A 380 3.05 -2.90 26.42
CA GLN A 380 3.98 -3.96 26.86
C GLN A 380 3.56 -5.37 26.43
N THR A 381 2.29 -5.59 26.14
CA THR A 381 1.72 -6.94 25.91
C THR A 381 1.15 -7.11 24.51
N GLY A 382 1.02 -6.02 23.75
CA GLY A 382 0.33 -6.01 22.47
C GLY A 382 -1.19 -6.07 22.66
N LEU A 383 -1.87 -6.68 21.69
CA LEU A 383 -3.31 -6.90 21.70
C LEU A 383 -3.72 -7.92 22.78
N LEU A 384 -4.58 -7.51 23.71
CA LEU A 384 -5.08 -8.33 24.84
C LEU A 384 -6.47 -8.91 24.60
N LEU A 385 -7.34 -8.14 23.95
CA LEU A 385 -8.71 -8.52 23.58
C LEU A 385 -8.98 -8.02 22.17
N GLY A 386 -9.63 -8.82 21.34
CA GLY A 386 -9.85 -8.54 19.93
C GLY A 386 -9.40 -9.72 19.08
N GLY A 387 -8.80 -9.42 17.93
CA GLY A 387 -8.28 -10.44 17.01
C GLY A 387 -8.85 -10.33 15.60
N GLY A 388 -9.81 -9.43 15.40
CA GLY A 388 -10.34 -9.07 14.08
C GLY A 388 -11.54 -9.88 13.66
N ASN A 389 -12.10 -9.51 12.52
CA ASN A 389 -13.24 -10.17 11.93
C ASN A 389 -12.79 -11.49 11.28
N THR A 390 -13.57 -12.56 11.46
CA THR A 390 -13.31 -13.86 10.81
C THR A 390 -14.62 -14.42 10.26
N LYS A 391 -14.54 -15.57 9.57
CA LYS A 391 -15.67 -16.24 8.92
C LYS A 391 -15.89 -17.60 9.54
N LEU A 392 -17.15 -17.96 9.82
CA LEU A 392 -17.51 -19.29 10.34
C LEU A 392 -16.76 -19.70 11.62
N GLN A 393 -16.39 -18.73 12.45
CA GLN A 393 -15.65 -18.93 13.70
C GLN A 393 -16.31 -18.14 14.84
N PRO A 394 -17.52 -18.54 15.29
CA PRO A 394 -18.29 -17.79 16.29
C PRO A 394 -17.59 -17.66 17.65
N ALA A 395 -16.64 -18.55 17.97
CA ALA A 395 -15.84 -18.46 19.19
C ALA A 395 -14.73 -17.40 19.13
N TRP A 396 -14.49 -16.82 17.94
CA TRP A 396 -13.55 -15.72 17.73
C TRP A 396 -14.17 -14.34 18.00
N SER A 397 -15.50 -14.25 18.03
CA SER A 397 -16.25 -13.01 18.26
C SER A 397 -16.07 -12.50 19.69
N ASN A 398 -16.15 -11.18 19.91
CA ASN A 398 -16.16 -10.65 21.29
C ASN A 398 -17.43 -11.05 22.04
N PHE A 399 -18.54 -11.23 21.31
CA PHE A 399 -19.82 -11.66 21.82
C PHE A 399 -20.41 -12.73 20.89
N THR A 400 -20.89 -13.82 21.47
CA THR A 400 -21.53 -14.92 20.75
C THR A 400 -22.87 -15.22 21.42
N VAL A 401 -23.93 -15.31 20.62
CA VAL A 401 -25.29 -15.62 21.10
C VAL A 401 -25.85 -16.78 20.29
N GLY A 402 -26.45 -17.76 20.96
CA GLY A 402 -27.04 -18.94 20.33
C GLY A 402 -26.15 -20.18 20.37
N ASP A 403 -26.52 -21.19 19.60
CA ASP A 403 -25.78 -22.45 19.49
C ASP A 403 -24.73 -22.36 18.38
N ALA A 404 -23.48 -22.16 18.76
CA ALA A 404 -22.35 -22.07 17.83
C ALA A 404 -22.12 -23.36 17.02
N SER A 405 -22.63 -24.51 17.47
CA SER A 405 -22.47 -25.78 16.75
C SER A 405 -23.26 -25.86 15.44
N LEU A 406 -24.21 -24.96 15.22
CA LEU A 406 -24.97 -24.86 13.97
C LEU A 406 -24.11 -24.32 12.82
N LEU A 407 -23.11 -23.49 13.11
CA LEU A 407 -22.12 -23.04 12.14
C LEU A 407 -21.07 -24.14 11.93
N SER A 408 -21.43 -25.15 11.15
CA SER A 408 -20.57 -26.28 10.80
C SER A 408 -20.28 -26.30 9.30
N HIS A 409 -19.02 -26.51 8.93
CA HIS A 409 -18.61 -26.66 7.54
C HIS A 409 -17.60 -27.79 7.39
N THR A 410 -17.48 -28.30 6.17
CA THR A 410 -16.45 -29.29 5.85
C THR A 410 -15.11 -28.57 5.64
N PRO A 411 -14.03 -28.94 6.35
CA PRO A 411 -12.72 -28.34 6.11
C PRO A 411 -12.30 -28.46 4.65
N GLY A 412 -11.89 -27.34 4.03
CA GLY A 412 -11.53 -27.28 2.62
C GLY A 412 -12.69 -27.06 1.66
N ASP A 413 -13.94 -26.95 2.17
CA ASP A 413 -15.06 -26.46 1.38
C ASP A 413 -14.84 -24.99 1.01
N GLU A 414 -14.95 -24.71 -0.29
CA GLU A 414 -14.69 -23.42 -0.90
C GLU A 414 -15.94 -22.56 -0.98
N ASP A 415 -17.13 -23.14 -0.79
CA ASP A 415 -18.44 -22.48 -0.84
C ASP A 415 -19.43 -23.11 0.16
N PRO A 416 -19.10 -23.12 1.47
CA PRO A 416 -19.99 -23.67 2.49
C PRO A 416 -21.24 -22.79 2.69
N ASP A 417 -22.27 -23.33 3.35
CA ASP A 417 -23.34 -22.49 3.88
C ASP A 417 -22.77 -21.56 4.95
N PHE A 418 -22.90 -20.25 4.74
CA PHE A 418 -22.42 -19.24 5.67
C PHE A 418 -23.43 -18.91 6.77
N LEU A 419 -24.60 -19.56 6.78
CA LEU A 419 -25.64 -19.40 7.79
C LEU A 419 -25.79 -20.66 8.66
N PRO A 420 -26.32 -20.51 9.89
CA PRO A 420 -26.67 -21.64 10.77
C PRO A 420 -27.78 -22.55 10.27
#